data_AF-A0A423SX81-F1
#
_entry.id   AF-A0A423SX81-F1
#
_cell.length_a   1.000
_cell.length_b   1.000
_cell.length_c   1.000
_cell.angle_alpha   90.00
_cell.angle_beta   90.00
_cell.angle_gamma   90.00
#
_symmetry.space_group_name_H-M   'P 1'
#
loop_
_entity.id
_entity.type
_entity.pdbx_description
1 polymer ?
#
loop_
_entity_poly.entity_id
_entity_poly.type
_entity_poly.pdbx_seq_one_letter_code
_entity_poly.pdbx_strand_id
1 'polypeptide(L)'
;MMDYVKGLGMYHYWVGTSTVMAGSALVMITAFLGCCGAFFRSIPMVLTYKIMTVVTFGLLLGGSAYVLDNGLEDSRIYPWLQEAIRNKIYQYQWDVSARRTVDILQEYVGCCGGYSASDYGNIHLPVPDTCRDQVTGNQYGTPAPRSSPVPGSPHRLDRRPLALSCFAMMFAFCMWQALKEIQKGH
;
A
#
# COMPACT_ATOMS: atom_id res chain seq x y z
N MET A 1 25.10 -0.66 -13.73
CA MET A 1 23.87 0.20 -13.81
C MET A 1 23.15 0.27 -12.46
N MET A 2 23.05 -0.84 -11.71
CA MET A 2 22.53 -0.84 -10.33
C MET A 2 23.38 0.01 -9.35
N ASP A 3 24.63 0.27 -9.69
CA ASP A 3 25.58 1.01 -8.84
C ASP A 3 25.27 2.52 -8.80
N TYR A 4 24.75 3.08 -9.90
CA TYR A 4 24.28 4.47 -9.95
C TYR A 4 22.96 4.67 -9.17
N VAL A 5 22.08 3.66 -9.17
CA VAL A 5 20.80 3.70 -8.44
C VAL A 5 21.01 3.66 -6.93
N LYS A 6 22.02 2.92 -6.46
CA LYS A 6 22.41 2.89 -5.04
C LYS A 6 23.08 4.20 -4.61
N GLY A 7 23.87 4.83 -5.49
CA GLY A 7 24.60 6.08 -5.20
C GLY A 7 23.71 7.32 -4.98
N LEU A 8 22.51 7.36 -5.58
CA LEU A 8 21.56 8.48 -5.40
C LEU A 8 20.53 8.25 -4.27
N GLY A 9 20.63 7.16 -3.50
CA GLY A 9 19.66 6.87 -2.42
C GLY A 9 18.24 6.54 -2.91
N MET A 10 18.04 6.38 -4.22
CA MET A 10 16.73 6.12 -4.85
C MET A 10 16.34 4.64 -4.89
N TYR A 11 17.15 3.76 -4.28
CA TYR A 11 16.95 2.31 -4.37
C TYR A 11 15.61 1.87 -3.74
N HIS A 12 15.24 2.44 -2.60
CA HIS A 12 13.98 2.10 -1.91
C HIS A 12 12.75 2.42 -2.78
N TYR A 13 12.78 3.56 -3.47
CA TYR A 13 11.71 3.98 -4.36
C TYR A 13 11.59 3.06 -5.59
N TRP A 14 12.72 2.67 -6.17
CA TRP A 14 12.75 1.80 -7.34
C TRP A 14 12.26 0.38 -7.04
N VAL A 15 12.63 -0.18 -5.88
CA VAL A 15 12.14 -1.49 -5.43
C VAL A 15 10.63 -1.46 -5.24
N GLY A 16 10.10 -0.47 -4.52
CA GLY A 16 8.65 -0.35 -4.30
C GLY A 16 7.85 -0.26 -5.59
N THR A 17 8.30 0.59 -6.53
CA THR A 17 7.64 0.76 -7.82
C THR A 17 7.66 -0.53 -8.64
N SER A 18 8.79 -1.24 -8.67
CA SER A 18 8.95 -2.49 -9.43
C SER A 18 8.02 -3.59 -8.90
N THR A 19 7.82 -3.67 -7.58
CA THR A 19 6.90 -4.65 -6.96
C THR A 19 5.45 -4.39 -7.36
N VAL A 20 5.00 -3.13 -7.35
CA VAL A 20 3.62 -2.78 -7.75
C VAL A 20 3.40 -3.07 -9.23
N MET A 21 4.37 -2.75 -10.08
CA MET A 21 4.34 -3.04 -11.51
C MET A 21 4.20 -4.56 -11.77
N ALA A 22 5.08 -5.37 -11.16
CA ALA A 22 5.04 -6.82 -11.30
C ALA A 22 3.74 -7.44 -10.76
N GLY A 23 3.27 -6.97 -9.59
CA GLY A 23 2.01 -7.42 -9.01
C GLY A 23 0.81 -7.14 -9.92
N SER A 24 0.74 -5.94 -10.50
CA SER A 24 -0.35 -5.56 -11.41
C SER A 24 -0.37 -6.40 -12.69
N ALA A 25 0.80 -6.70 -13.26
CA ALA A 25 0.92 -7.56 -14.44
C ALA A 25 0.44 -8.98 -14.15
N LEU A 26 0.78 -9.54 -12.98
CA LEU A 26 0.31 -10.86 -12.56
C LEU A 26 -1.22 -10.89 -12.41
N VAL A 27 -1.81 -9.87 -11.77
CA VAL A 27 -3.27 -9.77 -11.62
C VAL A 27 -3.97 -9.73 -12.98
N MET A 28 -3.45 -8.94 -13.93
CA MET A 28 -3.94 -8.92 -15.31
C MET A 28 -3.91 -10.32 -15.96
N ILE A 29 -2.77 -11.01 -15.90
CA ILE A 29 -2.63 -12.36 -16.47
C ILE A 29 -3.63 -13.33 -15.83
N THR A 30 -3.79 -13.29 -14.51
CA THR A 30 -4.75 -14.15 -13.82
C THR A 30 -6.19 -13.87 -14.21
N ALA A 31 -6.54 -12.60 -14.49
CA ALA A 31 -7.88 -12.23 -14.98
C ALA A 31 -8.13 -12.77 -16.40
N PHE A 32 -7.16 -12.65 -17.30
CA PHE A 32 -7.26 -13.23 -18.65
C PHE A 32 -7.40 -14.76 -18.60
N LEU A 33 -6.62 -15.44 -17.76
CA LEU A 33 -6.72 -16.90 -17.58
C LEU A 33 -8.06 -17.32 -16.98
N GLY A 34 -8.62 -16.53 -16.05
CA GLY A 34 -9.96 -16.76 -15.51
C GLY A 34 -11.06 -16.64 -16.58
N CYS A 35 -10.99 -15.60 -17.41
CA CYS A 35 -11.96 -15.37 -18.49
C CYS A 35 -11.84 -16.43 -19.60
N CYS A 36 -10.64 -16.65 -20.12
CA CYS A 36 -10.38 -17.66 -21.16
C CYS A 36 -10.65 -19.08 -20.64
N GLY A 37 -10.35 -19.36 -19.37
CA GLY A 37 -10.61 -20.66 -18.74
C GLY A 37 -12.11 -20.98 -18.67
N ALA A 38 -12.96 -19.97 -18.46
CA ALA A 38 -14.42 -20.13 -18.53
C ALA A 38 -14.90 -20.42 -19.96
N PHE A 39 -14.29 -19.76 -20.95
CA PHE A 39 -14.71 -19.87 -22.36
C PHE A 39 -14.25 -21.17 -23.04
N PHE A 40 -12.96 -21.53 -22.91
CA PHE A 40 -12.35 -22.64 -23.65
C PHE A 40 -12.58 -24.02 -23.02
N ARG A 41 -13.27 -24.11 -21.88
CA ARG A 41 -13.62 -25.37 -21.17
C ARG A 41 -12.43 -26.32 -20.98
N SER A 42 -11.21 -25.78 -20.90
CA SER A 42 -9.96 -26.53 -20.87
C SER A 42 -9.44 -26.68 -19.44
N ILE A 43 -9.29 -27.94 -18.99
CA ILE A 43 -8.81 -28.27 -17.64
C ILE A 43 -7.44 -27.66 -17.31
N PRO A 44 -6.40 -27.69 -18.20
CA PRO A 44 -5.09 -27.17 -17.82
C PRO A 44 -5.08 -25.65 -17.57
N MET A 45 -5.85 -24.85 -18.32
CA MET A 45 -5.91 -23.39 -18.11
C MET A 45 -6.59 -23.05 -16.78
N VAL A 46 -7.68 -23.73 -16.45
CA VAL A 46 -8.39 -23.51 -15.18
C VAL A 46 -7.58 -24.03 -13.98
N LEU A 47 -6.77 -25.08 -14.16
CA LEU A 47 -5.82 -25.54 -13.15
C LEU A 47 -4.80 -24.45 -12.81
N THR A 48 -4.18 -23.83 -13.83
CA THR A 48 -3.18 -22.77 -13.62
C THR A 48 -3.79 -21.55 -12.93
N TYR A 49 -5.00 -21.14 -13.31
CA TYR A 49 -5.73 -20.06 -12.64
C TYR A 49 -5.97 -20.35 -11.15
N LYS A 50 -6.42 -21.58 -10.83
CA LYS A 50 -6.64 -22.01 -9.44
C LYS A 50 -5.35 -21.97 -8.62
N ILE A 51 -4.25 -22.50 -9.16
CA ILE A 51 -2.95 -22.52 -8.47
C ILE A 51 -2.46 -21.09 -8.20
N MET A 52 -2.49 -20.21 -9.20
CA MET A 52 -2.06 -18.83 -9.04
C MET A 52 -2.89 -18.07 -8.00
N THR A 53 -4.20 -18.33 -7.94
CA THR A 53 -5.11 -17.71 -6.96
C THR A 53 -4.82 -18.17 -5.52
N VAL A 54 -4.48 -19.45 -5.30
CA VAL A 54 -4.11 -19.96 -3.97
C VAL A 54 -2.78 -19.38 -3.50
N VAL A 55 -1.79 -19.28 -4.40
CA VAL A 55 -0.49 -18.70 -4.08
C VAL A 55 -0.62 -17.22 -3.68
N THR A 56 -1.40 -16.43 -4.41
CA THR A 56 -1.61 -15.01 -4.06
C THR A 56 -2.38 -14.84 -2.76
N PHE A 57 -3.32 -15.73 -2.44
CA PHE A 57 -3.98 -15.73 -1.13
C PHE A 57 -3.01 -16.01 0.02
N GLY A 58 -2.11 -16.98 -0.13
CA GLY A 58 -1.06 -17.25 0.86
C GLY A 58 -0.12 -16.06 1.06
N LEU A 59 0.28 -15.38 -0.02
CA LEU A 59 1.07 -14.15 0.05
C LEU A 59 0.31 -13.00 0.71
N LEU A 60 -1.00 -12.87 0.47
CA LEU A 60 -1.83 -11.85 1.10
C LEU A 60 -1.95 -12.08 2.60
N LEU A 61 -2.17 -13.31 3.05
CA LEU A 61 -2.21 -13.65 4.48
C LEU A 61 -0.85 -13.49 5.14
N GLY A 62 0.21 -14.02 4.53
CA GLY A 62 1.58 -13.90 5.03
C GLY A 62 2.05 -12.45 5.09
N GLY A 63 1.77 -11.67 4.05
CA GLY A 63 2.07 -10.24 4.02
C GLY A 63 1.26 -9.46 5.05
N SER A 64 -0.02 -9.77 5.22
CA SER A 64 -0.85 -9.11 6.25
C SER A 64 -0.38 -9.44 7.66
N ALA A 65 0.00 -10.70 7.92
CA ALA A 65 0.56 -11.12 9.20
C ALA A 65 1.93 -10.47 9.45
N TYR A 66 2.80 -10.41 8.45
CA TYR A 66 4.10 -9.75 8.54
C TYR A 66 3.95 -8.24 8.81
N VAL A 67 3.05 -7.56 8.11
CA VAL A 67 2.76 -6.14 8.34
C VAL A 67 2.17 -5.91 9.73
N LEU A 68 1.33 -6.81 10.22
CA LEU A 68 0.76 -6.71 11.56
C LEU A 68 1.85 -6.91 12.64
N ASP A 69 2.74 -7.86 12.46
CA ASP A 69 3.85 -8.15 13.39
C ASP A 69 4.85 -6.98 13.43
N ASN A 70 5.34 -6.55 12.26
CA ASN A 70 6.28 -5.41 12.17
C ASN A 70 5.61 -4.05 12.46
N GLY A 71 4.28 -3.98 12.35
CA GLY A 71 3.50 -2.78 12.67
C GLY A 71 3.15 -2.65 14.15
N LEU A 72 3.15 -3.74 14.91
CA LEU A 72 2.93 -3.77 16.36
C LEU A 72 4.25 -3.63 17.15
N GLU A 73 5.40 -3.92 16.55
CA GLU A 73 6.73 -3.61 17.09
C GLU A 73 7.06 -2.10 16.92
N ASP A 74 6.31 -1.27 17.65
CA ASP A 74 6.22 0.21 17.69
C ASP A 74 7.54 0.99 17.90
N SER A 75 8.71 0.34 17.82
CA SER A 75 9.97 0.90 18.33
C SER A 75 10.96 1.36 17.26
N ARG A 76 10.96 0.79 16.04
CA ARG A 76 12.04 1.05 15.05
C ARG A 76 11.60 1.84 13.82
N ILE A 77 10.41 1.58 13.29
CA ILE A 77 9.93 2.23 12.07
C ILE A 77 9.40 3.65 12.37
N TYR A 78 8.72 3.80 13.51
CA TYR A 78 8.15 5.07 13.94
C TYR A 78 9.20 6.20 14.07
N PRO A 79 10.30 6.06 14.85
CA PRO A 79 11.29 7.12 14.99
C PRO A 79 12.05 7.39 13.68
N TRP A 80 12.29 6.37 12.86
CA TRP A 80 12.91 6.55 11.55
C TRP A 80 12.03 7.40 10.63
N LEU A 81 10.72 7.18 10.65
CA LEU A 81 9.76 7.92 9.83
C LEU A 81 9.57 9.36 10.33
N GLN A 82 9.55 9.59 11.66
CA GLN A 82 9.55 10.93 12.24
C GLN A 82 10.76 11.74 11.76
N GLU A 83 11.94 11.14 11.81
CA GLU A 83 13.18 11.78 11.39
C GLU A 83 13.20 12.01 9.87
N ALA A 84 12.68 11.07 9.07
CA ALA A 84 12.55 11.25 7.63
C ALA A 84 11.64 12.43 7.26
N ILE A 85 10.51 12.58 7.96
CA ILE A 85 9.57 13.71 7.75
C ILE A 85 10.21 15.02 8.19
N ARG A 86 10.86 15.04 9.35
CA ARG A 86 11.61 16.20 9.84
C ARG A 86 12.70 16.63 8.83
N ASN A 87 13.44 15.68 8.27
CA ASN A 87 14.43 15.96 7.22
C ASN A 87 13.80 16.53 5.94
N LYS A 88 12.60 16.10 5.56
CA LYS A 88 11.86 16.70 4.45
C LYS A 88 11.36 18.11 4.76
N ILE A 89 11.01 18.40 6.02
CA ILE A 89 10.66 19.76 6.47
C ILE A 89 11.88 20.68 6.42
N TYR A 90 13.07 20.21 6.79
CA TYR A 90 14.30 21.00 6.59
C TYR A 90 14.50 21.39 5.13
N GLN A 91 14.20 20.49 4.19
CA GLN A 91 14.33 20.76 2.75
C GLN A 91 13.15 21.53 2.15
N TYR A 92 12.14 21.89 2.94
CA TYR A 92 10.87 22.47 2.46
C TYR A 92 11.05 23.80 1.72
N GLN A 93 12.03 24.62 2.10
CA GLN A 93 12.31 25.89 1.43
C GLN A 93 13.04 25.74 0.08
N TRP A 94 13.89 24.71 -0.04
CA TRP A 94 14.83 24.58 -1.17
C TRP A 94 14.38 23.57 -2.22
N ASP A 95 13.54 22.60 -1.85
CA ASP A 95 13.06 21.55 -2.73
C ASP A 95 11.52 21.58 -2.85
N VAL A 96 11.04 21.96 -4.04
CA VAL A 96 9.61 21.99 -4.38
C VAL A 96 8.99 20.59 -4.32
N SER A 97 9.76 19.54 -4.62
CA SER A 97 9.31 18.15 -4.53
C SER A 97 9.10 17.73 -3.07
N ALA A 98 10.06 18.07 -2.20
CA ALA A 98 9.95 17.83 -0.76
C ALA A 98 8.75 18.59 -0.17
N ARG A 99 8.59 19.87 -0.51
CA ARG A 99 7.44 20.69 -0.12
C ARG A 99 6.11 20.06 -0.51
N ARG A 100 5.94 19.73 -1.79
CA ARG A 100 4.71 19.11 -2.31
C ARG A 100 4.41 17.77 -1.62
N THR A 101 5.43 16.98 -1.35
CA THR A 101 5.29 15.68 -0.69
C THR A 101 4.81 15.85 0.75
N VAL A 102 5.40 16.79 1.50
CA VAL A 102 5.02 17.08 2.89
C VAL A 102 3.62 17.68 2.96
N ASP A 103 3.28 18.61 2.07
CA ASP A 103 1.97 19.24 1.98
C ASP A 103 0.85 18.21 1.75
N ILE A 104 1.02 17.33 0.75
CA ILE A 104 0.06 16.25 0.45
C ILE A 104 -0.04 15.28 1.64
N LEU A 105 1.09 14.94 2.25
CA LEU A 105 1.11 14.01 3.38
C LEU A 105 0.33 14.59 4.58
N GLN A 106 0.56 15.86 4.92
CA GLN A 106 -0.06 16.53 6.06
C GLN A 106 -1.55 16.75 5.84
N GLU A 107 -1.96 17.11 4.62
CA GLU A 107 -3.37 17.25 4.26
C GLU A 107 -4.10 15.90 4.29
N TYR A 108 -3.48 14.84 3.75
CA TYR A 108 -4.10 13.52 3.63
C TYR A 108 -4.17 12.76 4.97
N VAL A 109 -3.12 12.85 5.80
CA VAL A 109 -3.07 12.21 7.13
C VAL A 109 -3.75 13.09 8.20
N GLY A 110 -3.82 14.40 7.96
CA GLY A 110 -4.31 15.38 8.92
C GLY A 110 -3.38 15.51 10.12
N CYS A 111 -2.09 15.73 9.91
CA CYS A 111 -1.06 15.82 10.96
C CYS A 111 -0.14 17.03 10.72
N CYS A 112 0.68 17.41 11.71
CA CYS A 112 1.59 18.53 11.54
C CYS A 112 2.97 18.30 12.17
N GLY A 113 4.01 18.41 11.33
CA GLY A 113 5.40 18.20 11.72
C GLY A 113 5.79 16.71 11.90
N GLY A 114 7.07 16.45 12.15
CA GLY A 114 7.54 15.10 12.50
C GLY A 114 7.33 14.78 13.98
N TYR A 115 7.56 15.78 14.84
CA TYR A 115 7.31 15.71 16.28
C TYR A 115 6.19 16.65 16.71
N SER A 116 6.11 17.83 16.11
CA SER A 116 5.06 18.82 16.35
C SER A 116 5.11 19.93 15.29
N ALA A 117 4.08 20.76 15.22
CA ALA A 117 4.06 21.98 14.41
C ALA A 117 5.22 22.94 14.72
N SER A 118 5.85 22.81 15.91
CA SER A 118 7.06 23.56 16.28
C SER A 118 8.27 23.26 15.37
N ASP A 119 8.28 22.14 14.65
CA ASP A 119 9.36 21.80 13.71
C ASP A 119 9.54 22.87 12.63
N TYR A 120 8.45 23.53 12.22
CA TYR A 120 8.47 24.69 11.31
C TYR A 120 9.03 25.94 11.98
N GLY A 121 8.67 26.18 13.25
CA GLY A 121 9.19 27.30 14.03
C GLY A 121 10.70 27.24 14.23
N ASN A 122 11.25 26.02 14.42
CA ASN A 122 12.69 25.79 14.57
C ASN A 122 13.50 26.18 13.33
N ILE A 123 12.88 26.18 12.15
CA ILE A 123 13.51 26.59 10.88
C ILE A 123 13.05 27.99 10.42
N HIS A 124 12.42 28.77 11.30
CA HIS A 124 11.87 30.10 11.01
C HIS A 124 10.89 30.10 9.82
N LEU A 125 10.13 29.02 9.67
CA LEU A 125 9.14 28.88 8.62
C LEU A 125 7.73 28.98 9.20
N PRO A 126 6.80 29.71 8.54
CA PRO A 126 5.40 29.62 8.91
C PRO A 126 4.87 28.21 8.66
N VAL A 127 3.99 27.75 9.54
CA VAL A 127 3.26 26.48 9.37
C VAL A 127 2.37 26.61 8.12
N PRO A 128 2.41 25.64 7.18
CA PRO A 128 1.61 25.71 5.96
C PRO A 128 0.12 25.47 6.23
N ASP A 129 -0.75 25.99 5.35
CA ASP A 129 -2.21 25.83 5.47
C ASP A 129 -2.68 24.35 5.39
N THR A 130 -1.86 23.48 4.80
CA THR A 130 -2.06 22.03 4.75
C THR A 130 -2.01 21.35 6.12
N CYS A 131 -1.42 22.01 7.12
CA CYS A 131 -1.41 21.59 8.52
C CYS A 131 -2.67 21.99 9.31
N ARG A 132 -3.75 22.41 8.63
CA ARG A 132 -4.98 22.90 9.24
C ARG A 132 -6.18 22.03 8.86
N ASP A 133 -7.06 21.82 9.83
CA ASP A 133 -8.34 21.15 9.58
C ASP A 133 -9.27 22.07 8.80
N GLN A 134 -9.73 21.59 7.65
CA GLN A 134 -10.63 22.32 6.74
C GLN A 134 -12.01 22.60 7.38
N VAL A 135 -12.43 21.80 8.37
CA VAL A 135 -13.73 21.95 9.05
C VAL A 135 -13.63 22.91 10.23
N THR A 136 -12.67 22.67 11.14
CA THR A 136 -12.56 23.45 12.39
C THR A 136 -11.65 24.68 12.27
N GLY A 137 -10.82 24.77 11.24
CA GLY A 137 -9.81 25.83 11.11
C GLY A 137 -8.72 25.76 12.19
N ASN A 138 -8.63 24.65 12.93
CA ASN A 138 -7.59 24.46 13.94
C ASN A 138 -6.36 23.77 13.34
N GLN A 139 -5.18 24.03 13.90
CA GLN A 139 -3.95 23.33 13.51
C GLN A 139 -3.97 21.89 14.05
N TYR A 140 -3.43 20.94 13.27
CA TYR A 140 -3.28 19.57 13.75
C TYR A 140 -2.23 19.50 14.86
N GLY A 141 -2.65 19.07 16.06
CA GLY A 141 -1.77 18.94 17.22
C GLY A 141 -0.94 17.65 17.29
N THR A 142 -1.02 16.78 16.29
CA THR A 142 -0.37 15.46 16.34
C THR A 142 0.86 15.38 15.41
N PRO A 143 1.93 14.70 15.83
CA PRO A 143 3.08 14.39 14.98
C PRO A 143 2.73 13.47 13.81
N ALA A 144 3.57 13.52 12.77
CA ALA A 144 3.65 12.54 11.71
C ALA A 144 4.87 11.61 11.96
N PRO A 145 4.73 10.28 11.94
CA PRO A 145 3.54 9.49 11.67
C PRO A 145 2.62 9.40 12.90
N ARG A 146 1.31 9.23 12.67
CA ARG A 146 0.33 9.10 13.75
C ARG A 146 0.12 7.62 14.06
N SER A 147 0.35 7.18 15.31
CA SER A 147 0.05 5.80 15.76
C SER A 147 -1.46 5.53 15.90
N SER A 148 -2.27 6.60 15.99
CA SER A 148 -3.72 6.51 16.16
C SER A 148 -4.46 6.64 14.81
N PRO A 149 -5.35 5.70 14.45
CA PRO A 149 -6.22 5.85 13.28
C PRO A 149 -7.14 7.06 13.46
N VAL A 150 -7.25 7.92 12.44
CA VAL A 150 -8.18 9.05 12.46
C VAL A 150 -9.62 8.52 12.45
N PRO A 151 -10.53 9.04 13.28
CA PRO A 151 -11.95 8.79 13.11
C PRO A 151 -12.39 9.35 11.74
N GLY A 152 -12.66 8.47 10.77
CA GLY A 152 -13.08 8.86 9.42
C GLY A 152 -12.05 8.66 8.30
N SER A 153 -10.82 8.20 8.58
CA SER A 153 -9.87 7.87 7.50
C SER A 153 -10.29 6.58 6.75
N PRO A 154 -10.11 6.52 5.43
CA PRO A 154 -10.34 5.31 4.63
C PRO A 154 -9.34 4.17 4.91
N HIS A 155 -8.31 4.41 5.73
CA HIS A 155 -7.29 3.43 6.13
C HIS A 155 -7.74 2.41 7.20
N ARG A 156 -9.05 2.19 7.35
CA ARG A 156 -9.54 0.99 8.04
C ARG A 156 -8.98 -0.19 7.27
N LEU A 157 -8.15 -1.03 7.93
CA LEU A 157 -7.59 -2.27 7.40
C LEU A 157 -8.58 -2.90 6.42
N ASP A 158 -8.34 -2.69 5.13
CA ASP A 158 -9.41 -2.87 4.16
C ASP A 158 -9.68 -4.37 4.07
N ARG A 159 -10.82 -4.82 4.59
CA ARG A 159 -11.22 -6.23 4.52
C ARG A 159 -11.63 -6.62 3.10
N ARG A 160 -11.82 -5.66 2.19
CA ARG A 160 -12.19 -5.88 0.79
C ARG A 160 -11.24 -6.83 0.05
N PRO A 161 -9.90 -6.70 0.09
CA PRO A 161 -8.98 -7.65 -0.55
C PRO A 161 -9.12 -9.09 -0.05
N LEU A 162 -9.36 -9.28 1.24
CA LEU A 162 -9.58 -10.62 1.81
C LEU A 162 -10.93 -11.20 1.33
N ALA A 163 -11.97 -10.38 1.32
CA ALA A 163 -13.28 -10.80 0.80
C ALA A 163 -13.21 -11.16 -0.69
N LEU A 164 -12.57 -10.31 -1.51
CA LEU A 164 -12.38 -10.52 -2.96
C LEU A 164 -11.63 -11.81 -3.25
N SER A 165 -10.56 -12.11 -2.50
CA SER A 165 -9.80 -13.35 -2.68
C SER A 165 -10.59 -14.60 -2.29
N CYS A 166 -11.39 -14.55 -1.22
CA CYS A 166 -12.32 -15.64 -0.88
C CYS A 166 -13.36 -15.90 -1.98
N PHE A 167 -13.98 -14.85 -2.53
CA PHE A 167 -14.91 -14.98 -3.64
C PHE A 167 -14.25 -15.58 -4.89
N ALA A 168 -13.03 -15.14 -5.22
CA ALA A 168 -12.27 -15.70 -6.34
C ALA A 168 -11.95 -17.19 -6.14
N MET A 169 -11.59 -17.62 -4.93
CA MET A 169 -11.35 -19.04 -4.62
C MET A 169 -12.62 -19.89 -4.74
N MET A 170 -13.75 -19.39 -4.25
CA MET A 170 -15.04 -20.07 -4.40
C MET A 170 -15.38 -20.25 -5.89
N PHE A 171 -15.26 -19.19 -6.69
CA PHE A 171 -15.53 -19.23 -8.12
C PHE A 171 -14.60 -20.22 -8.86
N ALA A 172 -13.30 -20.19 -8.54
CA ALA A 172 -12.31 -21.11 -9.10
C ALA A 172 -12.63 -22.58 -8.76
N PHE A 173 -13.05 -22.86 -7.53
CA PHE A 173 -13.42 -24.21 -7.09
C PHE A 173 -14.69 -24.71 -7.79
N CYS A 174 -15.71 -23.86 -7.89
CA CYS A 174 -16.94 -24.19 -8.61
C CYS A 174 -16.68 -24.48 -10.08
N MET A 175 -15.90 -23.65 -10.77
CA MET A 175 -15.52 -23.88 -12.17
C MET A 175 -14.74 -25.19 -12.35
N TRP A 176 -13.81 -25.49 -11.45
CA TRP A 176 -13.04 -26.73 -11.48
C TRP A 176 -13.95 -27.96 -11.40
N GLN A 177 -14.89 -27.97 -10.46
CA GLN A 177 -15.83 -29.09 -10.29
C GLN A 177 -16.73 -29.24 -11.52
N ALA A 178 -17.28 -28.12 -12.02
CA ALA A 178 -18.12 -28.14 -13.22
C ALA A 178 -17.37 -28.74 -14.43
N LEU A 179 -16.15 -28.29 -14.71
CA LEU A 179 -15.34 -28.81 -15.82
C LEU A 179 -14.96 -30.28 -15.66
N LYS A 180 -14.69 -30.73 -14.43
CA LYS A 180 -14.37 -32.12 -14.16
C LYS A 180 -15.56 -33.04 -14.44
N GLU A 181 -16.79 -32.63 -14.06
CA GLU A 181 -17.99 -33.42 -14.33
C GLU A 181 -18.31 -33.50 -15.83
N ILE A 182 -18.10 -32.39 -16.53
CA ILE A 182 -18.27 -32.29 -17.98
C ILE A 182 -17.35 -33.26 -18.74
N GLN A 183 -16.09 -33.39 -18.33
CA GLN A 183 -15.12 -34.27 -18.99
C GLN A 183 -15.34 -35.75 -18.67
N LYS A 184 -15.98 -36.08 -17.54
CA LYS A 184 -16.35 -37.47 -17.21
C LYS A 184 -17.55 -37.98 -18.00
N GLY A 185 -18.41 -37.06 -18.48
CA GLY A 185 -19.59 -37.40 -19.27
C GLY A 185 -19.34 -37.56 -20.77
N HIS A 186 -18.08 -37.43 -21.21
CA HIS A 186 -17.60 -37.61 -22.58
C HIS A 186 -16.65 -38.81 -22.63
#